data_AF-A0AAU8BHN9-F1
#
_entry.id   AF-A0AAU8BHN9-F1
#
_cell.length_a   1.000
_cell.length_b   1.000
_cell.length_c   1.000
_cell.angle_alpha   90.00
_cell.angle_beta   90.00
_cell.angle_gamma   90.00
#
_symmetry.space_group_name_H-M   'P 1'
#
loop_
_entity.id
_entity.type
_entity.pdbx_description
1 polymer ?
#
loop_
_entity_poly.entity_id
_entity_poly.type
_entity_poly.pdbx_seq_one_letter_code
_entity_poly.pdbx_strand_id
1 'polypeptide(L)'
;MKKLILLTLFVAVTYISAYAKVYQQTANYFHHAQAQEHDGNYIEALKGLDKIELRIDEDYVGGYQQVIEAWEQSGMKPKPSFYYESQPKPKEIIGKMTNEQLDSFIDVYLELDNKYVLEAAKLRYNRAIAKADTSVAESTAELLTEAFDYQLK
;
A
#
# COMPACT_ATOMS: atom_id res chain seq x y z
N MET A 1 21.81 29.49 -28.35
CA MET A 1 20.48 29.94 -27.88
C MET A 1 19.34 29.04 -28.39
N LYS A 2 19.06 28.94 -29.70
CA LYS A 2 17.94 28.10 -30.23
C LYS A 2 17.96 26.63 -29.77
N LYS A 3 19.13 25.98 -29.80
CA LYS A 3 19.31 24.58 -29.33
C LYS A 3 19.04 24.41 -27.83
N LEU A 4 19.39 25.42 -27.01
CA LEU A 4 19.17 25.39 -25.57
C LEU A 4 17.67 25.54 -25.25
N ILE A 5 16.98 26.45 -25.97
CA ILE A 5 15.53 26.63 -25.87
C ILE A 5 14.78 25.34 -26.26
N LEU A 6 15.20 24.71 -27.37
CA LEU A 6 14.63 23.44 -27.81
C LEU A 6 14.82 22.32 -26.76
N LEU A 7 16.01 22.24 -26.16
CA LEU A 7 16.28 21.27 -25.08
C LEU A 7 15.41 21.54 -23.85
N THR A 8 15.33 22.80 -23.40
CA THR A 8 14.49 23.18 -22.26
C THR A 8 13.02 22.87 -22.52
N LEU A 9 12.51 23.17 -23.71
CA LEU A 9 11.13 22.86 -24.09
C LEU A 9 10.87 21.36 -24.11
N PHE A 10 11.81 20.58 -24.67
CA PHE A 10 11.71 19.12 -24.70
C PHE A 10 11.66 18.52 -23.29
N VAL A 11 12.55 18.97 -22.39
CA VAL A 11 12.56 18.53 -20.98
C VAL A 11 11.25 18.91 -20.29
N ALA A 12 10.76 20.14 -20.49
CA ALA A 12 9.51 20.59 -19.90
C ALA A 12 8.30 19.76 -20.36
N VAL A 13 8.18 19.51 -21.67
CA VAL A 13 7.09 18.68 -22.24
C VAL A 13 7.16 17.25 -21.71
N THR A 14 8.37 16.68 -21.63
CA THR A 14 8.56 15.31 -21.11
C THR A 14 8.16 15.24 -19.64
N TYR A 15 8.58 16.22 -18.84
CA TYR A 15 8.22 16.29 -17.41
C TYR A 15 6.71 16.40 -17.22
N ILE A 16 6.06 17.34 -17.92
CA ILE A 16 4.61 17.55 -17.82
C ILE A 16 3.85 16.29 -18.24
N SER A 17 4.28 15.61 -19.31
CA SER A 17 3.63 14.39 -19.79
C SER A 17 3.77 13.24 -18.79
N ALA A 18 4.96 13.04 -18.24
CA ALA A 18 5.20 12.03 -17.22
C ALA A 18 4.39 12.31 -15.94
N TYR A 19 4.38 13.57 -15.50
CA TYR A 19 3.60 14.02 -14.37
C TYR A 19 2.10 13.77 -14.58
N ALA A 20 1.55 14.15 -15.74
CA ALA A 20 0.14 13.96 -16.06
C ALA A 20 -0.25 12.48 -16.05
N LYS A 21 0.62 11.60 -16.56
CA LYS A 21 0.39 10.15 -16.55
C LYS A 21 0.37 9.59 -15.13
N VAL A 22 1.36 9.92 -14.30
CA VAL A 22 1.42 9.49 -12.90
C VAL A 22 0.21 10.02 -12.12
N TYR A 23 -0.14 11.29 -12.34
CA TYR A 23 -1.31 11.91 -11.72
C TYR A 23 -2.60 11.16 -12.07
N GLN A 24 -2.87 10.91 -13.35
CA GLN A 24 -4.10 10.24 -13.76
C GLN A 24 -4.18 8.82 -13.20
N GLN A 25 -3.07 8.07 -13.27
CA GLN A 25 -3.02 6.69 -12.79
C GLN A 25 -3.23 6.61 -11.27
N THR A 26 -2.54 7.44 -10.51
CA THR A 26 -2.65 7.45 -9.05
C THR A 26 -3.98 8.03 -8.55
N ALA A 27 -4.61 8.94 -9.29
CA ALA A 27 -5.98 9.37 -9.01
C ALA A 27 -6.98 8.21 -9.17
N ASN A 28 -6.83 7.38 -10.20
CA ASN A 28 -7.67 6.19 -10.39
C ASN A 28 -7.46 5.18 -9.25
N TYR A 29 -6.21 4.93 -8.83
CA TYR A 29 -5.91 4.07 -7.69
C TYR A 29 -6.52 4.59 -6.40
N PHE A 30 -6.42 5.90 -6.16
CA PHE A 30 -7.03 6.53 -4.99
C PHE A 30 -8.56 6.34 -4.96
N HIS A 31 -9.25 6.60 -6.08
CA HIS A 31 -10.70 6.43 -6.15
C HIS A 31 -11.12 4.97 -5.97
N HIS A 32 -10.39 4.03 -6.56
CA HIS A 32 -10.61 2.61 -6.35
C HIS A 32 -10.41 2.21 -4.88
N ALA A 33 -9.30 2.64 -4.27
CA ALA A 33 -9.01 2.38 -2.86
C ALA A 33 -10.09 2.95 -1.92
N GLN A 34 -10.62 4.14 -2.23
CA GLN A 34 -11.74 4.73 -1.49
C GLN A 34 -13.02 3.89 -1.61
N ALA A 35 -13.34 3.40 -2.81
CA ALA A 35 -14.50 2.54 -3.01
C ALA A 35 -14.36 1.22 -2.24
N GLN A 36 -13.19 0.58 -2.32
CA GLN A 36 -12.94 -0.67 -1.59
C GLN A 36 -12.91 -0.48 -0.07
N GLU A 37 -12.38 0.65 0.42
CA GLU A 37 -12.44 0.98 1.85
C GLU A 37 -13.90 1.15 2.31
N HIS A 38 -14.74 1.80 1.49
CA HIS A 38 -16.16 2.00 1.78
C HIS A 38 -16.92 0.67 1.86
N ASP A 39 -16.60 -0.27 0.96
CA ASP A 39 -17.24 -1.58 0.89
C ASP A 39 -16.69 -2.59 1.92
N GLY A 40 -15.69 -2.20 2.73
CA GLY A 40 -15.07 -3.04 3.75
C GLY A 40 -14.01 -4.01 3.21
N ASN A 41 -13.64 -3.88 1.94
CA ASN A 41 -12.61 -4.66 1.25
C ASN A 41 -11.21 -4.10 1.57
N TYR A 42 -10.83 -4.15 2.84
CA TYR A 42 -9.65 -3.47 3.39
C TYR A 42 -8.31 -3.90 2.77
N ILE A 43 -8.14 -5.18 2.44
CA ILE A 43 -6.91 -5.67 1.80
C ILE A 43 -6.76 -5.05 0.40
N GLU A 44 -7.83 -5.08 -0.40
CA GLU A 44 -7.86 -4.51 -1.74
C GLU A 44 -7.72 -2.98 -1.70
N ALA A 45 -8.35 -2.30 -0.73
CA ALA A 45 -8.16 -0.87 -0.53
C ALA A 45 -6.69 -0.50 -0.28
N LEU A 46 -5.95 -1.35 0.46
CA LEU A 46 -4.55 -1.10 0.79
C LEU A 46 -3.61 -1.47 -0.37
N LYS A 47 -3.76 -2.66 -0.96
CA LYS A 47 -2.80 -3.27 -1.89
C LYS A 47 -3.22 -3.19 -3.35
N GLY A 48 -4.50 -2.91 -3.61
CA GLY A 48 -5.12 -2.99 -4.92
C GLY A 48 -5.52 -4.42 -5.28
N LEU A 49 -5.91 -4.59 -6.54
CA LEU A 49 -6.11 -5.89 -7.16
C LEU A 49 -4.74 -6.54 -7.37
N ASP A 50 -4.47 -7.60 -6.62
CA ASP A 50 -3.26 -8.38 -6.79
C ASP A 50 -3.31 -9.16 -8.12
N LYS A 51 -2.19 -9.21 -8.85
CA LYS A 51 -2.08 -10.04 -10.06
C LYS A 51 -1.93 -11.53 -9.74
N ILE A 52 -1.77 -11.85 -8.45
CA ILE A 52 -1.35 -13.17 -8.00
C ILE A 52 -2.51 -14.15 -7.94
N GLU A 53 -3.77 -13.67 -7.90
CA GLU A 53 -4.94 -14.55 -7.98
C GLU A 53 -5.95 -14.12 -9.07
N LEU A 54 -6.02 -14.99 -10.09
CA LEU A 54 -7.25 -15.33 -10.84
C LEU A 54 -7.82 -14.35 -11.87
N ARG A 55 -7.27 -13.14 -12.08
CA ARG A 55 -7.84 -12.17 -13.04
C ARG A 55 -6.84 -11.66 -14.07
N ILE A 56 -6.39 -12.56 -14.94
CA ILE A 56 -5.47 -12.23 -16.05
C ILE A 56 -6.10 -11.20 -17.01
N ASP A 57 -7.42 -11.15 -17.08
CA ASP A 57 -8.19 -10.29 -17.99
C ASP A 57 -8.63 -8.95 -17.38
N GLU A 58 -8.33 -8.69 -16.10
CA GLU A 58 -8.67 -7.40 -15.46
C GLU A 58 -7.48 -6.43 -15.48
N ASP A 59 -7.79 -5.16 -15.73
CA ASP A 59 -6.80 -4.09 -15.64
C ASP A 59 -6.29 -4.00 -14.20
N TYR A 60 -4.97 -3.90 -14.04
CA TYR A 60 -4.37 -3.70 -12.73
C TYR A 60 -4.82 -2.38 -12.12
N VAL A 61 -5.39 -2.44 -10.93
CA VAL A 61 -5.78 -1.26 -10.15
C VAL A 61 -5.09 -1.30 -8.79
N GLY A 62 -4.24 -0.31 -8.52
CA GLY A 62 -3.52 -0.19 -7.25
C GLY A 62 -4.41 0.34 -6.11
N GLY A 63 -3.98 0.08 -4.88
CA GLY A 63 -4.57 0.62 -3.67
C GLY A 63 -3.83 1.85 -3.15
N TYR A 64 -4.08 2.22 -1.88
CA TYR A 64 -3.42 3.36 -1.25
C TYR A 64 -1.89 3.24 -1.22
N GLN A 65 -1.34 2.02 -1.14
CA GLN A 65 0.12 1.82 -1.18
C GLN A 65 0.72 2.33 -2.49
N GLN A 66 0.12 1.98 -3.64
CA GLN A 66 0.64 2.37 -4.94
C GLN A 66 0.51 3.87 -5.19
N VAL A 67 -0.51 4.53 -4.61
CA VAL A 67 -0.61 5.99 -4.61
C VAL A 67 0.61 6.60 -3.92
N ILE A 68 0.92 6.14 -2.71
CA ILE A 68 2.05 6.65 -1.91
C ILE A 68 3.37 6.41 -2.65
N GLU A 69 3.61 5.19 -3.12
CA GLU A 69 4.87 4.78 -3.74
C GLU A 69 5.14 5.49 -5.06
N ALA A 70 4.13 5.64 -5.92
CA ALA A 70 4.31 6.32 -7.20
C ALA A 70 4.80 7.76 -7.02
N TRP A 71 4.33 8.46 -5.98
CA TRP A 71 4.75 9.83 -5.67
C TRP A 71 6.02 9.92 -4.82
N GLU A 72 6.34 8.91 -4.01
CA GLU A 72 7.61 8.84 -3.28
C GLU A 72 8.78 8.51 -4.20
N GLN A 73 8.62 7.52 -5.09
CA GLN A 73 9.68 7.03 -5.97
C GLN A 73 9.93 7.96 -7.18
N SER A 74 8.91 8.66 -7.68
CA SER A 74 9.07 9.52 -8.85
C SER A 74 9.88 10.79 -8.58
N GLY A 75 10.01 11.22 -7.30
CA GLY A 75 10.63 12.49 -6.93
C GLY A 75 9.90 13.73 -7.49
N MET A 76 8.74 13.54 -8.14
CA MET A 76 8.00 14.60 -8.81
C MET A 76 7.35 15.54 -7.81
N LYS A 77 7.28 16.82 -8.19
CA LYS A 77 6.64 17.89 -7.40
C LYS A 77 5.81 18.81 -8.31
N PRO A 78 4.73 19.43 -7.77
CA PRO A 78 4.16 19.21 -6.43
C PRO A 78 3.49 17.83 -6.31
N LYS A 79 3.29 17.34 -5.09
CA LYS A 79 2.46 16.13 -4.89
C LYS A 79 0.99 16.53 -4.80
N PRO A 80 0.06 15.75 -5.35
CA PRO A 80 -1.38 16.05 -5.30
C PRO A 80 -1.96 15.83 -3.90
N SER A 81 -3.15 16.36 -3.62
CA SER A 81 -3.78 16.23 -2.28
C SER A 81 -4.02 14.77 -1.90
N PHE A 82 -4.50 13.96 -2.85
CA PHE A 82 -4.80 12.55 -2.62
C PHE A 82 -3.58 11.73 -2.19
N TYR A 83 -2.37 12.17 -2.52
CA TYR A 83 -1.14 11.54 -2.00
C TYR A 83 -1.09 11.71 -0.48
N TYR A 84 -1.30 12.93 0.02
CA TYR A 84 -1.28 13.23 1.45
C TYR A 84 -2.46 12.57 2.17
N GLU A 85 -3.64 12.55 1.54
CA GLU A 85 -4.82 11.85 2.04
C GLU A 85 -4.61 10.33 2.13
N SER A 86 -3.75 9.75 1.29
CA SER A 86 -3.41 8.32 1.32
C SER A 86 -2.40 7.96 2.42
N GLN A 87 -1.54 8.88 2.85
CA GLN A 87 -0.48 8.58 3.83
C GLN A 87 -0.98 7.95 5.16
N PRO A 88 -2.08 8.42 5.79
CA PRO A 88 -2.57 7.80 7.02
C PRO A 88 -3.33 6.49 6.78
N LYS A 89 -3.78 6.22 5.55
CA LYS A 89 -4.71 5.13 5.23
C LYS A 89 -4.21 3.74 5.58
N PRO A 90 -2.95 3.35 5.35
CA PRO A 90 -2.46 2.03 5.73
C PRO A 90 -2.72 1.72 7.22
N LYS A 91 -2.38 2.66 8.11
CA LYS A 91 -2.58 2.48 9.55
C LYS A 91 -4.07 2.42 9.91
N GLU A 92 -4.88 3.28 9.32
CA GLU A 92 -6.34 3.28 9.54
C GLU A 92 -6.99 1.98 9.11
N ILE A 93 -6.64 1.49 7.93
CA ILE A 93 -7.21 0.29 7.31
C ILE A 93 -6.81 -0.96 8.09
N ILE A 94 -5.52 -1.12 8.42
CA ILE A 94 -5.03 -2.24 9.23
C ILE A 94 -5.75 -2.27 10.58
N GLY A 95 -5.98 -1.10 11.19
CA GLY A 95 -6.75 -0.99 12.43
C GLY A 95 -8.20 -1.51 12.34
N LYS A 96 -8.82 -1.40 11.15
CA LYS A 96 -10.21 -1.84 10.88
C LYS A 96 -10.33 -3.31 10.45
N MET A 97 -9.25 -3.95 10.00
CA MET A 97 -9.28 -5.35 9.55
C MET A 97 -9.73 -6.31 10.67
N THR A 98 -10.47 -7.36 10.31
CA THR A 98 -10.77 -8.49 11.21
C THR A 98 -9.52 -9.33 11.46
N ASN A 99 -9.59 -10.28 12.41
CA ASN A 99 -8.48 -11.20 12.60
C ASN A 99 -8.26 -12.09 11.37
N GLU A 100 -9.32 -12.57 10.71
CA GLU A 100 -9.17 -13.36 9.48
C GLU A 100 -8.54 -12.54 8.36
N GLN A 101 -8.91 -11.26 8.23
CA GLN A 101 -8.30 -10.36 7.25
C GLN A 101 -6.83 -10.08 7.55
N LEU A 102 -6.45 -9.93 8.83
CA LEU A 102 -5.05 -9.78 9.22
C LEU A 102 -4.23 -11.02 8.91
N ASP A 103 -4.77 -12.20 9.24
CA ASP A 103 -4.10 -13.49 9.00
C ASP A 103 -3.91 -13.69 7.49
N SER A 104 -4.96 -13.51 6.68
CA SER A 104 -4.88 -13.57 5.22
C SER A 104 -3.92 -12.54 4.63
N PHE A 105 -3.91 -11.31 5.14
CA PHE A 105 -2.98 -10.27 4.68
C PHE A 105 -1.52 -10.65 4.96
N ILE A 106 -1.24 -11.15 6.15
CA ILE A 106 0.11 -11.57 6.54
C ILE A 106 0.55 -12.74 5.66
N ASP A 107 -0.26 -13.78 5.54
CA ASP A 107 0.09 -14.99 4.79
C ASP A 107 0.39 -14.71 3.32
N VAL A 108 -0.43 -13.87 2.68
CA VAL A 108 -0.24 -13.50 1.27
C VAL A 108 0.99 -12.61 1.12
N TYR A 109 1.08 -11.52 1.88
CA TYR A 109 2.03 -10.46 1.57
C TYR A 109 3.40 -10.59 2.23
N LEU A 110 3.59 -11.54 3.15
CA LEU A 110 4.88 -11.76 3.81
C LEU A 110 6.02 -11.97 2.80
N GLU A 111 5.77 -12.77 1.76
CA GLU A 111 6.79 -13.10 0.74
C GLU A 111 6.70 -12.22 -0.51
N LEU A 112 5.51 -11.65 -0.79
CA LEU A 112 5.24 -10.93 -2.03
C LEU A 112 5.65 -9.46 -1.96
N ASP A 113 5.18 -8.78 -0.90
CA ASP A 113 5.41 -7.37 -0.67
C ASP A 113 5.12 -7.05 0.80
N ASN A 114 6.17 -7.22 1.62
CA ASN A 114 6.09 -7.18 3.07
C ASN A 114 5.77 -5.79 3.65
N LYS A 115 5.57 -4.77 2.80
CA LYS A 115 5.17 -3.45 3.26
C LYS A 115 3.85 -3.55 4.01
N TYR A 116 3.86 -3.02 5.23
CA TYR A 116 2.76 -3.06 6.20
C TYR A 116 2.48 -4.43 6.87
N VAL A 117 3.17 -5.52 6.49
CA VAL A 117 3.00 -6.83 7.14
C VAL A 117 3.45 -6.79 8.60
N LEU A 118 4.52 -6.08 8.91
CA LEU A 118 4.98 -5.88 10.27
C LEU A 118 3.91 -5.21 11.14
N GLU A 119 3.26 -4.16 10.63
CA GLU A 119 2.18 -3.45 11.33
C GLU A 119 0.94 -4.35 11.53
N ALA A 120 0.57 -5.13 10.52
CA ALA A 120 -0.52 -6.11 10.63
C ALA A 120 -0.22 -7.19 11.67
N ALA A 121 0.99 -7.78 11.64
CA ALA A 121 1.43 -8.80 12.58
C ALA A 121 1.47 -8.28 14.02
N LYS A 122 1.96 -7.05 14.25
CA LYS A 122 1.91 -6.41 15.57
C LYS A 122 0.48 -6.24 16.08
N LEU A 123 -0.44 -5.81 15.23
CA LEU A 123 -1.84 -5.68 15.63
C LEU A 123 -2.44 -7.06 15.94
N ARG A 124 -2.14 -8.07 15.13
CA ARG A 124 -2.61 -9.44 15.32
C ARG A 124 -2.12 -10.05 16.63
N TYR A 125 -0.84 -9.87 16.94
CA TYR A 125 -0.22 -10.26 18.21
C TYR A 125 -0.93 -9.58 19.40
N ASN A 126 -1.06 -8.25 19.37
CA ASN A 126 -1.71 -7.51 20.46
C ASN A 126 -3.16 -7.95 20.70
N ARG A 127 -3.90 -8.27 19.63
CA ARG A 127 -5.27 -8.80 19.74
C ARG A 127 -5.30 -10.22 20.31
N ALA A 128 -4.32 -11.06 19.98
CA ALA A 128 -4.19 -12.40 20.54
C ALA A 128 -3.90 -12.35 22.05
N ILE A 129 -2.93 -11.53 22.47
CA ILE A 129 -2.62 -11.28 23.89
C ILE A 129 -3.85 -10.78 24.65
N ALA A 130 -4.58 -9.80 24.10
CA ALA A 130 -5.77 -9.25 24.74
C ALA A 130 -6.91 -10.28 24.91
N LYS A 131 -6.95 -11.32 24.06
CA LYS A 131 -7.93 -12.42 24.12
C LYS A 131 -7.41 -13.64 24.89
N ALA A 132 -6.19 -13.59 25.43
CA ALA A 132 -5.49 -14.74 26.02
C ALA A 132 -5.40 -15.95 25.07
N ASP A 133 -5.32 -15.69 23.76
CA ASP A 133 -5.10 -16.71 22.73
C ASP A 133 -3.59 -16.96 22.60
N THR A 134 -3.06 -17.81 23.48
CA THR A 134 -1.62 -18.04 23.60
C THR A 134 -1.02 -18.67 22.36
N SER A 135 -1.74 -19.59 21.70
CA SER A 135 -1.26 -20.27 20.50
C SER A 135 -0.99 -19.27 19.37
N VAL A 136 -1.92 -18.34 19.12
CA VAL A 136 -1.70 -17.35 18.06
C VAL A 136 -0.71 -16.26 18.49
N ALA A 137 -0.68 -15.91 19.78
CA ALA A 137 0.31 -14.97 20.27
C ALA A 137 1.73 -15.51 20.08
N GLU A 138 1.98 -16.78 20.38
CA GLU A 138 3.27 -17.45 20.19
C GLU A 138 3.65 -17.54 18.70
N SER A 139 2.75 -18.02 17.83
CA SER A 139 3.07 -18.12 16.40
C SER A 139 3.31 -16.74 15.75
N THR A 140 2.56 -15.72 16.15
CA THR A 140 2.76 -14.35 15.65
C THR A 140 4.05 -13.75 16.22
N ALA A 141 4.42 -14.08 17.45
CA ALA A 141 5.68 -13.66 18.07
C ALA A 141 6.91 -14.25 17.36
N GLU A 142 6.84 -15.54 17.01
CA GLU A 142 7.84 -16.22 16.20
C GLU A 142 7.98 -15.52 14.84
N LEU A 143 6.87 -15.30 14.13
CA LEU A 143 6.88 -14.57 12.86
C LEU A 143 7.53 -13.18 12.99
N LEU A 144 7.16 -12.41 14.01
CA LEU A 144 7.70 -11.07 14.25
C LEU A 144 9.22 -11.09 14.46
N THR A 145 9.71 -12.12 15.16
CA THR A 145 11.15 -12.26 15.45
C THR A 145 11.90 -12.76 14.21
N GLU A 146 11.41 -13.83 13.58
CA GLU A 146 12.11 -14.51 12.48
C GLU A 146 12.09 -13.72 11.18
N ALA A 147 10.93 -13.13 10.82
CA ALA A 147 10.78 -12.43 9.55
C ALA A 147 11.18 -10.95 9.62
N PHE A 148 11.15 -10.33 10.82
CA PHE A 148 11.33 -8.88 10.96
C PHE A 148 12.35 -8.44 12.01
N ASP A 149 13.05 -9.37 12.68
CA ASP A 149 13.97 -9.08 13.80
C ASP A 149 13.33 -8.17 14.87
N TYR A 150 12.02 -8.35 15.09
CA TYR A 150 11.25 -7.49 15.99
C TYR A 150 11.31 -8.01 17.43
N GLN A 151 11.91 -7.21 18.31
CA GLN A 151 11.93 -7.51 19.75
C GLN A 151 10.61 -7.11 20.41
N LEU A 152 9.87 -8.11 20.88
CA LEU A 152 8.69 -7.94 21.72
C LEU A 152 9.11 -7.32 23.06
N LYS A 153 8.41 -6.25 23.46
CA LYS A 153 8.63 -5.53 24.72
C LYS A 153 7.58 -5.89 25.75
#